data_AF-A0A6N7YJX4-F1
#
_entry.id   AF-A0A6N7YJX4-F1
#
_cell.length_a   1.000
_cell.length_b   1.000
_cell.length_c   1.000
_cell.angle_alpha   90.00
_cell.angle_beta   90.00
_cell.angle_gamma   90.00
#
_symmetry.space_group_name_H-M   'P 1'
#
loop_
_entity.id
_entity.type
_entity.pdbx_description
1 polymer ?
#
loop_
_entity_poly.entity_id
_entity_poly.type
_entity_poly.pdbx_seq_one_letter_code
_entity_poly.pdbx_strand_id
1 'polypeptide(L)'
;MPRTMFAEAEMRRRLRELPSVDRLAVAVARVELEERRAAILAGDDDVDGRDLVACAHDRLRPSLQRVLNATGVVLHTNLGRAPLAEAAQLAVSSTARGYTNLEVDLLSGQRGSRHDHVADLLCELTGSEAAMTVNNCAAATAPCHFRARW
;
A
#
# COMPACT_ATOMS: atom_id res chain seq x y z
N MET A 1 -24.69 1.69 41.73
CA MET A 1 -24.20 2.24 40.45
C MET A 1 -22.66 2.09 40.34
N PRO A 2 -22.09 0.90 40.04
CA PRO A 2 -20.64 0.76 39.80
C PRO A 2 -20.26 0.23 38.40
N ARG A 3 -21.21 -0.21 37.56
CA ARG A 3 -20.93 -0.91 36.29
C ARG A 3 -20.28 -0.03 35.21
N THR A 4 -20.58 1.26 35.17
CA THR A 4 -20.07 2.20 34.15
C THR A 4 -18.58 2.53 34.31
N MET A 5 -18.08 2.66 35.54
CA MET A 5 -16.66 2.95 35.78
C MET A 5 -15.73 1.80 35.37
N PHE A 6 -16.16 0.54 35.55
CA PHE A 6 -15.37 -0.63 35.14
C PHE A 6 -15.28 -0.76 33.61
N ALA A 7 -16.36 -0.42 32.89
CA ALA A 7 -16.37 -0.44 31.42
C ALA A 7 -15.44 0.63 30.83
N GLU A 8 -15.42 1.83 31.42
CA GLU A 8 -14.58 2.92 30.95
C GLU A 8 -13.08 2.66 31.17
N ALA A 9 -12.71 2.07 32.31
CA ALA A 9 -11.32 1.71 32.63
C ALA A 9 -10.77 0.63 31.69
N GLU A 10 -11.57 -0.39 31.37
CA GLU A 10 -11.20 -1.47 30.44
C GLU A 10 -11.07 -0.96 29.00
N MET A 11 -12.00 -0.10 28.56
CA MET A 11 -11.95 0.58 27.26
C MET A 11 -10.65 1.40 27.11
N ARG A 12 -10.30 2.19 28.13
CA ARG A 12 -9.06 2.98 28.16
C ARG A 12 -7.79 2.12 28.17
N ARG A 13 -7.83 0.88 28.65
CA ARG A 13 -6.69 -0.05 28.58
C ARG A 13 -6.53 -0.57 27.16
N ARG A 14 -7.60 -1.07 26.54
CA ARG A 14 -7.60 -1.62 25.17
C ARG A 14 -7.18 -0.59 24.12
N LEU A 15 -7.57 0.68 24.28
CA LEU A 15 -7.15 1.76 23.39
C LEU A 15 -5.64 2.07 23.46
N ARG A 16 -4.97 1.76 24.57
CA ARG A 16 -3.52 1.97 24.77
C ARG A 16 -2.67 0.79 24.28
N GLU A 17 -3.27 -0.36 23.99
CA GLU A 17 -2.60 -1.53 23.43
C GLU A 17 -2.52 -1.49 21.89
N LEU A 18 -3.09 -0.46 21.25
CA LEU A 18 -2.97 -0.25 19.80
C LEU A 18 -1.50 0.08 19.45
N PRO A 19 -0.88 -0.61 18.47
CA PRO A 19 0.53 -0.45 18.15
C PRO A 19 0.84 0.99 17.70
N SER A 20 2.06 1.46 18.01
CA SER A 20 2.52 2.86 18.00
C SER A 20 2.14 3.66 16.75
N VAL A 21 0.96 4.27 16.81
CA VAL A 21 0.46 5.32 15.91
C VAL A 21 -0.51 6.20 16.70
N ASP A 22 -0.14 6.66 17.91
CA ASP A 22 -1.05 7.34 18.86
C ASP A 22 -1.91 8.45 18.22
N ARG A 23 -1.35 9.21 17.27
CA ARG A 23 -2.11 10.19 16.50
C ARG A 23 -3.18 9.58 15.60
N LEU A 24 -2.89 8.47 14.93
CA LEU A 24 -3.85 7.75 14.09
C LEU A 24 -4.90 7.06 14.95
N ALA A 25 -4.50 6.43 16.07
CA ALA A 25 -5.44 5.84 17.02
C ALA A 25 -6.39 6.91 17.60
N VAL A 26 -5.86 8.07 18.00
CA VAL A 26 -6.66 9.21 18.47
C VAL A 26 -7.53 9.78 17.35
N ALA A 27 -7.03 9.89 16.12
CA ALA A 27 -7.83 10.37 14.99
C ALA A 27 -9.01 9.44 14.71
N VAL A 28 -8.77 8.13 14.66
CA VAL A 28 -9.80 7.11 14.48
C VAL A 28 -10.82 7.15 15.62
N ALA A 29 -10.36 7.23 16.87
CA ALA A 29 -11.25 7.33 18.03
C ALA A 29 -12.09 8.63 18.00
N ARG A 30 -11.53 9.76 17.56
CA ARG A 30 -12.27 11.02 17.42
C ARG A 30 -13.38 10.92 16.38
N VAL A 31 -13.09 10.30 15.23
CA VAL A 31 -14.10 10.11 14.18
C VAL A 31 -15.24 9.22 14.68
N GLU A 32 -14.91 8.11 15.35
CA GLU A 32 -15.92 7.22 15.96
C GLU A 32 -16.79 7.91 17.02
N LEU A 33 -16.18 8.73 17.88
CA LEU A 33 -16.92 9.49 18.90
C LEU A 33 -17.83 10.55 18.28
N GLU A 34 -17.37 11.23 17.23
CA GLU A 34 -18.18 12.25 16.55
C GLU A 34 -19.40 11.64 15.84
N GLU A 35 -19.22 10.51 15.14
CA GLU A 35 -20.32 9.81 14.48
C GLU A 35 -21.36 9.31 15.49
N ARG A 36 -20.92 8.79 16.64
CA ARG A 36 -21.84 8.39 17.72
C ARG A 36 -22.56 9.57 18.34
N ARG A 37 -21.86 10.68 18.56
CA ARG A 37 -22.47 11.90 19.07
C ARG A 37 -23.57 12.38 18.13
N ALA A 38 -23.32 12.34 16.82
CA ALA A 38 -24.33 12.68 15.82
C ALA A 38 -25.53 11.72 15.85
N ALA A 39 -25.31 10.41 16.00
CA ALA A 39 -26.39 9.41 16.11
C ALA A 39 -27.28 9.63 17.34
N ILE A 40 -26.68 9.88 18.52
CA ILE A 40 -27.41 10.21 19.75
C ILE A 40 -28.24 11.49 19.56
N LEU A 41 -27.66 12.53 18.95
CA LEU A 41 -28.38 13.79 18.68
C LEU A 41 -29.52 13.60 17.68
N ALA A 42 -29.44 12.61 16.78
CA ALA A 42 -30.48 12.23 15.85
C ALA A 42 -31.59 11.34 16.47
N GLY A 43 -31.45 10.97 17.76
CA GLY A 43 -32.44 10.14 18.47
C GLY A 43 -32.30 8.63 18.22
N ASP A 44 -31.13 8.17 17.78
CA ASP A 44 -30.80 6.74 17.76
C ASP A 44 -30.46 6.30 19.18
N ASP A 45 -31.26 5.40 19.77
CA ASP A 45 -31.07 4.87 21.12
C ASP A 45 -30.20 3.58 21.13
N ASP A 46 -29.86 3.01 19.97
CA ASP A 46 -29.05 1.79 19.83
C ASP A 46 -27.55 2.09 19.66
N VAL A 47 -27.03 3.00 20.49
CA VAL A 47 -25.62 3.46 20.41
C VAL A 47 -24.69 2.66 21.33
N ASP A 48 -25.25 2.04 22.37
CA ASP A 48 -24.51 1.24 23.37
C ASP A 48 -24.15 -0.17 22.87
N GLY A 49 -24.82 -0.68 21.83
CA GLY A 49 -24.59 -2.03 21.29
C GLY A 49 -23.32 -2.19 20.43
N ARG A 50 -22.75 -1.09 19.93
CA ARG A 50 -21.58 -1.12 19.02
C ARG A 50 -20.26 -1.09 19.78
N ASP A 51 -19.39 -2.07 19.55
CA ASP A 51 -18.03 -2.11 20.09
C ASP A 51 -17.14 -1.05 19.40
N LEU A 52 -16.81 0.02 20.14
CA LEU A 52 -15.93 1.12 19.70
C LEU A 52 -14.58 0.61 19.19
N VAL A 53 -14.03 -0.40 19.86
CA VAL A 53 -12.70 -0.93 19.55
C VAL A 53 -12.75 -1.68 18.23
N ALA A 54 -13.83 -2.44 17.98
CA ALA A 54 -14.03 -3.14 16.72
C ALA A 54 -14.17 -2.16 15.54
N CYS A 55 -14.97 -1.10 15.69
CA CYS A 55 -15.13 -0.08 14.64
C CYS A 55 -13.81 0.65 14.35
N ALA A 56 -13.05 1.00 15.40
CA ALA A 56 -11.72 1.59 15.24
C ALA A 56 -10.74 0.65 14.51
N HIS A 57 -10.75 -0.64 14.85
CA HIS A 57 -9.94 -1.64 14.14
C HIS A 57 -10.33 -1.76 12.67
N ASP A 58 -11.62 -1.74 12.34
CA ASP A 58 -12.06 -1.79 10.95
C ASP A 58 -11.57 -0.59 10.13
N ARG A 59 -11.54 0.61 10.73
CA ARG A 59 -10.95 1.80 10.08
C ARG A 59 -9.44 1.74 9.92
N LEU A 60 -8.76 0.99 10.78
CA LEU A 60 -7.32 0.75 10.68
C LEU A 60 -6.96 -0.34 9.67
N ARG A 61 -7.95 -1.04 9.08
CA ARG A 61 -7.67 -2.05 8.06
C ARG A 61 -7.06 -1.38 6.82
N PRO A 62 -6.04 -1.99 6.20
CA PRO A 62 -5.50 -1.50 4.95
C PRO A 62 -6.60 -1.32 3.91
N SER A 63 -6.59 -0.19 3.22
CA SER A 63 -7.50 0.09 2.12
C SER A 63 -7.24 -0.81 0.90
N LEU A 64 -5.99 -1.22 0.71
CA LEU A 64 -5.62 -2.23 -0.29
C LEU A 64 -5.76 -3.62 0.31
N GLN A 65 -6.65 -4.42 -0.28
CA GLN A 65 -6.93 -5.79 0.13
C GLN A 65 -6.88 -6.72 -1.08
N ARG A 66 -6.53 -7.99 -0.83
CA ARG A 66 -6.60 -9.03 -1.85
C ARG A 66 -8.07 -9.29 -2.19
N VAL A 67 -8.36 -9.42 -3.48
CA VAL A 67 -9.69 -9.75 -4.00
C VAL A 67 -9.67 -11.03 -4.84
N LEU A 68 -10.83 -11.64 -5.02
CA LEU A 68 -11.04 -12.74 -5.97
C LEU A 68 -11.59 -12.18 -7.29
N ASN A 69 -10.88 -12.40 -8.39
CA ASN A 69 -11.36 -12.01 -9.71
C ASN A 69 -12.28 -13.09 -10.29
N ALA A 70 -13.59 -12.84 -10.28
CA ALA A 70 -14.62 -13.70 -10.87
C ALA A 70 -15.19 -13.16 -12.20
N THR A 71 -14.56 -12.14 -12.80
CA THR A 71 -15.07 -11.46 -14.00
C THR A 71 -14.71 -12.18 -15.31
N GLY A 72 -13.74 -13.10 -15.28
CA GLY A 72 -13.15 -13.70 -16.49
C GLY A 72 -12.16 -12.78 -17.23
N VAL A 73 -11.99 -11.53 -16.81
CA VAL A 73 -11.03 -10.59 -17.42
C VAL A 73 -9.64 -10.81 -16.83
N VAL A 74 -8.67 -11.24 -17.66
CA VAL A 74 -7.30 -11.53 -17.23
C VAL A 74 -6.53 -10.26 -16.85
N LEU A 75 -6.48 -9.27 -17.76
CA LEU A 75 -5.82 -7.98 -17.52
C LEU A 75 -6.83 -6.94 -17.01
N HIS A 76 -7.20 -7.05 -15.74
CA HIS A 76 -8.22 -6.20 -15.16
C HIS A 76 -7.62 -4.89 -14.62
N THR A 77 -7.88 -3.76 -15.28
CA THR A 77 -7.30 -2.45 -14.93
C THR A 77 -7.62 -2.02 -13.49
N ASN A 78 -8.86 -2.18 -13.05
CA ASN A 78 -9.27 -1.79 -11.69
C ASN A 78 -8.77 -2.74 -10.58
N LEU A 79 -8.34 -3.97 -10.93
CA LEU A 79 -7.84 -4.95 -9.96
C LEU A 79 -6.31 -5.08 -9.97
N GLY A 80 -5.61 -4.15 -10.63
CA GLY A 80 -4.15 -4.12 -10.63
C GLY A 80 -3.47 -4.85 -11.80
N ARG A 81 -4.19 -5.11 -12.91
CA ARG A 81 -3.65 -5.74 -14.13
C ARG A 81 -3.11 -7.14 -13.87
N ALA A 82 -1.87 -7.42 -14.28
CA ALA A 82 -1.26 -8.74 -14.22
C ALA A 82 -0.69 -9.02 -12.80
N PRO A 83 -1.14 -10.07 -12.11
CA PRO A 83 -0.48 -10.55 -10.91
C PRO A 83 0.96 -11.00 -11.22
N LEU A 84 1.88 -10.79 -10.27
CA LEU A 84 3.25 -11.28 -10.40
C LEU A 84 3.30 -12.80 -10.20
N ALA A 85 4.14 -13.49 -10.98
CA ALA A 85 4.49 -14.88 -10.73
C ALA A 85 5.23 -15.03 -9.39
N GLU A 86 5.13 -16.20 -8.76
CA GLU A 86 5.74 -16.47 -7.44
C GLU A 86 7.25 -16.16 -7.41
N ALA A 87 7.98 -16.58 -8.44
CA ALA A 87 9.42 -16.30 -8.57
C ALA A 87 9.72 -14.79 -8.57
N ALA A 88 8.89 -13.98 -9.24
CA ALA A 88 9.04 -12.52 -9.26
C ALA A 88 8.71 -11.90 -7.89
N GLN A 89 7.67 -12.40 -7.20
CA GLN A 89 7.34 -11.94 -5.84
C GLN A 89 8.48 -12.21 -4.86
N LEU A 90 9.09 -13.40 -4.94
CA LEU A 90 10.24 -13.78 -4.12
C LEU A 90 11.44 -12.87 -4.38
N ALA A 91 11.77 -12.62 -5.67
CA ALA A 91 12.88 -11.74 -6.05
C ALA A 91 12.69 -10.29 -5.59
N VAL A 92 11.46 -9.77 -5.64
CA VAL A 92 11.13 -8.44 -5.10
C VAL A 92 11.28 -8.44 -3.58
N SER A 93 10.75 -9.46 -2.89
CA SER A 93 10.84 -9.55 -1.43
C SER A 93 12.28 -9.65 -0.94
N SER A 94 13.13 -10.45 -1.59
CA SER A 94 14.55 -10.58 -1.22
C SER A 94 15.29 -9.26 -1.40
N THR A 95 15.07 -8.58 -2.53
CA THR A 95 15.71 -7.30 -2.87
C THR A 95 15.28 -6.18 -1.93
N ALA A 96 14.00 -6.15 -1.54
CA ALA A 96 13.44 -5.11 -0.69
C ALA A 96 13.83 -5.22 0.81
N ARG A 97 14.38 -6.36 1.25
CA ARG A 97 14.74 -6.60 2.66
C ARG A 97 16.02 -5.90 3.11
N GLY A 98 16.84 -5.40 2.18
CA GLY A 98 18.12 -4.80 2.50
C GLY A 98 18.63 -3.85 1.42
N TYR A 99 19.87 -3.38 1.60
CA TYR A 99 20.56 -2.60 0.59
C TYR A 99 20.94 -3.47 -0.61
N THR A 100 20.94 -2.87 -1.78
CA THR A 100 21.28 -3.53 -3.04
C THR A 100 22.22 -2.67 -3.85
N ASN A 101 22.83 -3.26 -4.86
CA ASN A 101 23.71 -2.58 -5.82
C ASN A 101 22.92 -1.78 -6.87
N LEU A 102 21.74 -1.26 -6.52
CA LEU A 102 20.81 -0.59 -7.43
C LEU A 102 21.48 0.50 -8.29
N GLU A 103 22.38 1.28 -7.70
CA GLU A 103 23.17 2.30 -8.40
C GLU A 103 24.69 2.17 -8.12
N VAL A 104 25.16 0.96 -7.83
CA VAL A 104 26.58 0.70 -7.55
C VAL A 104 27.06 -0.43 -8.45
N ASP A 105 28.10 -0.16 -9.22
CA ASP A 105 28.79 -1.21 -9.96
C ASP A 105 29.76 -1.93 -9.02
N LEU A 106 29.58 -3.25 -8.88
CA LEU A 106 30.34 -4.04 -7.90
C LEU A 106 31.79 -4.28 -8.34
N LEU A 107 32.10 -4.16 -9.63
CA LEU A 107 33.45 -4.38 -10.16
C LEU A 107 34.35 -3.16 -9.93
N SER A 108 33.85 -1.96 -10.22
CA SER A 108 34.56 -0.68 -10.06
C SER A 108 34.36 -0.04 -8.69
N GLY A 109 33.31 -0.41 -7.96
CA GLY A 109 32.90 0.22 -6.71
C GLY A 109 32.36 1.64 -6.89
N GLN A 110 32.14 2.09 -8.13
CA GLN A 110 31.65 3.43 -8.44
C GLN A 110 30.13 3.46 -8.60
N ARG A 111 29.58 4.67 -8.69
CA ARG A 111 28.16 4.87 -9.01
C ARG A 111 27.88 4.37 -10.43
N GLY A 112 26.93 3.45 -10.55
CA GLY A 112 26.40 2.92 -11.81
C GLY A 112 25.00 3.43 -12.14
N SER A 113 24.46 3.03 -13.29
CA SER A 113 23.09 3.32 -13.68
C SER A 113 22.16 2.17 -13.30
N ARG A 114 21.01 2.47 -12.71
CA ARG A 114 20.00 1.46 -12.38
C ARG A 114 19.38 0.76 -13.60
N HIS A 115 19.52 1.34 -14.80
CA HIS A 115 18.99 0.75 -16.03
C HIS A 115 19.84 -0.43 -16.50
N ASP A 116 21.11 -0.46 -16.09
CA ASP A 116 22.10 -1.44 -16.57
C ASP A 116 21.69 -2.86 -16.17
N HIS A 117 20.99 -3.01 -15.04
CA HIS A 117 20.45 -4.29 -14.55
C HIS A 117 19.38 -4.93 -15.46
N VAL A 118 18.75 -4.16 -16.36
CA VAL A 118 17.63 -4.62 -17.21
C VAL A 118 17.80 -4.32 -18.69
N ALA A 119 18.64 -3.34 -19.06
CA ALA A 119 18.80 -2.91 -20.44
C ALA A 119 19.29 -4.04 -21.35
N ASP A 120 20.33 -4.76 -20.92
CA ASP A 120 20.93 -5.85 -21.72
C ASP A 120 19.95 -7.01 -21.92
N LEU A 121 19.20 -7.38 -20.88
CA LEU A 121 18.15 -8.40 -20.96
C LEU A 121 17.05 -8.00 -21.94
N LEU A 122 16.65 -6.73 -21.94
CA LEU A 122 15.66 -6.22 -22.88
C LEU A 122 16.19 -6.22 -24.31
N CYS A 123 17.43 -5.76 -24.53
CA CYS A 123 18.08 -5.79 -25.84
C CYS A 123 18.20 -7.22 -26.37
N GLU A 124 18.56 -8.19 -25.54
CA GLU A 124 18.63 -9.61 -25.90
C GLU A 124 17.25 -10.16 -26.31
N LEU A 125 16.19 -9.84 -25.54
CA LEU A 125 14.83 -10.30 -25.83
C LEU A 125 14.22 -9.65 -27.08
N THR A 126 14.56 -8.40 -27.38
CA THR A 126 13.93 -7.63 -28.49
C THR A 126 14.81 -7.52 -29.74
N GLY A 127 16.10 -7.84 -29.64
CA GLY A 127 17.10 -7.58 -30.68
C GLY A 127 17.39 -6.09 -30.91
N SER A 128 17.04 -5.22 -29.95
CA SER A 128 17.25 -3.77 -30.07
C SER A 128 18.69 -3.37 -29.73
N GLU A 129 19.17 -2.27 -30.31
CA GLU A 129 20.52 -1.73 -30.06
C GLU A 129 20.68 -1.14 -28.65
N ALA A 130 19.59 -0.65 -28.06
CA ALA A 130 19.55 -0.09 -26.71
C ALA A 130 18.13 -0.17 -26.13
N ALA A 131 18.03 -0.26 -24.80
CA ALA A 131 16.77 -0.29 -24.08
C ALA A 131 16.80 0.64 -22.86
N MET A 132 15.63 1.17 -22.48
CA MET A 132 15.44 1.91 -21.25
C MET A 132 14.08 1.60 -20.63
N THR A 133 14.01 1.61 -19.30
CA THR A 133 12.77 1.41 -18.55
C THR A 133 12.36 2.70 -17.87
N VAL A 134 11.11 3.08 -18.04
CA VAL A 134 10.49 4.20 -17.33
C VAL A 134 9.30 3.70 -16.51
N ASN A 135 8.75 4.54 -15.65
CA ASN A 135 7.66 4.19 -14.74
C ASN A 135 6.50 3.43 -15.41
N ASN A 136 6.01 3.94 -16.56
CA ASN A 136 4.95 3.30 -17.33
C ASN A 136 5.01 3.71 -18.81
N CYS A 137 4.19 3.06 -19.65
CA CYS A 137 4.12 3.36 -21.09
C CYS A 137 3.73 4.81 -21.39
N ALA A 138 2.91 5.46 -20.55
CA ALA A 138 2.55 6.87 -20.76
C ALA A 138 3.78 7.78 -20.64
N ALA A 139 4.62 7.55 -19.62
CA ALA A 139 5.87 8.28 -19.40
C ALA A 139 6.88 8.05 -20.53
N ALA A 140 6.82 6.92 -21.24
CA ALA A 140 7.71 6.64 -22.39
C ALA A 140 7.42 7.55 -23.60
N THR A 141 6.20 8.08 -23.70
CA THR A 141 5.80 8.93 -24.84
C THR A 141 6.59 10.24 -24.88
N ALA A 142 6.87 10.84 -23.72
CA ALA A 142 7.60 12.11 -23.62
C ALA A 142 9.02 12.03 -24.23
N PRO A 143 9.92 11.11 -23.81
CA PRO A 143 11.25 10.98 -24.41
C PRO A 143 11.21 10.56 -25.88
N CYS A 144 10.23 9.75 -26.32
CA CYS A 144 10.07 9.41 -27.74
C CYS A 144 9.70 10.64 -28.60
N HIS A 145 8.85 11.55 -28.09
CA HIS A 145 8.47 12.77 -28.80
C HIS A 145 9.64 13.74 -28.97
N PHE A 146 10.55 13.82 -28.00
CA PHE A 146 11.75 14.66 -28.11
C PHE A 146 12.80 14.12 -29.10
N ARG A 147 12.78 12.82 -29.42
CA ARG A 147 13.68 12.21 -30.43
C ARG A 147 13.12 12.20 -31.86
N ALA A 148 11.84 12.55 -32.05
CA ALA A 148 11.20 12.58 -33.38
C ALA A 148 11.37 13.92 -34.13
N ARG A 149 12.22 14.83 -33.64
CA ARG A 149 12.70 16.00 -34.39
C ARG A 149 14.09 15.71 -34.96
N TRP A 150 14.12 14.93 -36.02
CA TRP A 150 15.17 14.94 -37.04
C TRP A 150 14.49 15.11 -38.38
#